data_AF-A0A7W0APY3-F1
#
_entry.id   AF-A0A7W0APY3-F1
#
_cell.length_a   1.000
_cell.length_b   1.000
_cell.length_c   1.000
_cell.angle_alpha   90.00
_cell.angle_beta   90.00
_cell.angle_gamma   90.00
#
_symmetry.space_group_name_H-M   'P 1'
#
loop_
_entity.id
_entity.type
_entity.pdbx_description
1 polymer ?
#
loop_
_entity_poly.entity_id
_entity_poly.type
_entity_poly.pdbx_seq_one_letter_code
_entity_poly.pdbx_strand_id
1 'polypeptide(L)'
;MEGQARWAGRLPIVYKKARDAARVRPVRFHDLRHTFGTGMAAAGAPLRALQEWMGHKNIDRTMIYAAYSPNPSQGAALAERAFGVSPGRSK
;
A
#
# COMPACT_ATOMS: atom_id res chain seq x y z
N MET A 1 -23.73 -13.80 -22.82
CA MET A 1 -23.12 -12.52 -22.39
C MET A 1 -21.76 -12.85 -21.76
N GLU A 2 -20.80 -13.31 -22.55
CA GLU A 2 -19.51 -13.81 -22.06
C GLU A 2 -18.39 -13.21 -22.88
N GLY A 3 -17.60 -12.34 -22.24
CA GLY A 3 -16.58 -11.56 -22.90
C GLY A 3 -15.45 -11.18 -21.96
N GLN A 4 -14.94 -12.12 -21.16
CA GLN A 4 -13.87 -11.82 -20.20
C GLN A 4 -12.86 -12.96 -20.09
N ALA A 5 -11.90 -13.02 -21.02
CA ALA A 5 -10.61 -13.71 -20.81
C ALA A 5 -9.51 -13.35 -21.85
N ARG A 6 -9.62 -12.25 -22.61
CA ARG A 6 -8.69 -11.99 -23.73
C ARG A 6 -7.34 -11.35 -23.33
N TRP A 7 -7.14 -11.03 -22.05
CA TRP A 7 -6.10 -10.07 -21.64
C TRP A 7 -4.97 -10.64 -20.78
N ALA A 8 -5.16 -11.77 -20.12
CA ALA A 8 -4.17 -12.30 -19.16
C ALA A 8 -2.79 -12.56 -19.81
N GLY A 9 -2.76 -13.05 -21.06
CA GLY A 9 -1.52 -13.28 -21.81
C GLY A 9 -0.89 -12.03 -22.44
N ARG A 10 -1.64 -10.92 -22.58
CA ARG A 10 -1.15 -9.68 -23.22
C ARG A 10 -0.50 -8.71 -22.25
N LEU A 11 -0.82 -8.79 -20.96
CA LEU A 11 -0.30 -7.87 -19.93
C LEU A 11 1.23 -7.77 -19.91
N PRO A 12 1.99 -8.88 -19.90
CA PRO A 12 3.45 -8.81 -19.92
C PRO A 12 4.00 -8.14 -21.18
N ILE A 13 3.35 -8.34 -22.33
CA ILE A 13 3.76 -7.78 -23.62
C ILE A 13 3.51 -6.27 -23.66
N VAL A 14 2.31 -5.85 -23.27
CA VAL A 14 1.93 -4.43 -23.22
C VAL A 14 2.77 -3.68 -22.18
N TYR A 15 3.02 -4.28 -21.03
CA TYR A 15 3.89 -3.70 -20.01
C TYR A 15 5.33 -3.49 -20.51
N LYS A 16 5.93 -4.50 -21.15
CA LYS A 16 7.28 -4.37 -21.73
C LYS A 16 7.36 -3.20 -22.70
N LYS A 17 6.39 -3.10 -23.63
CA LYS A 17 6.32 -1.97 -24.57
C LYS A 17 6.21 -0.62 -23.86
N ALA A 18 5.34 -0.51 -22.85
CA ALA A 18 5.16 0.72 -22.09
C ALA A 18 6.43 1.12 -21.31
N ARG A 19 7.10 0.14 -20.68
CA ARG A 19 8.37 0.34 -19.98
C ARG A 19 9.47 0.83 -20.92
N ASP A 20 9.60 0.20 -22.09
CA ASP A 20 10.63 0.54 -23.07
C ASP A 20 10.37 1.95 -23.65
N ALA A 21 9.11 2.30 -23.90
CA ALA A 21 8.72 3.66 -24.31
C ALA A 21 8.99 4.72 -23.22
N ALA A 22 8.79 4.36 -21.94
CA ALA A 22 9.07 5.25 -20.81
C ALA A 22 10.58 5.45 -20.54
N ARG A 23 11.47 4.68 -21.19
CA ARG A 23 12.93 4.76 -21.04
C ARG A 23 13.42 4.69 -19.59
N VAL A 24 12.70 3.95 -18.75
CA VAL A 24 13.06 3.73 -17.35
C VAL A 24 13.99 2.52 -17.23
N ARG A 25 14.67 2.39 -16.08
CA ARG A 25 15.46 1.21 -15.75
C ARG A 25 14.64 -0.08 -15.92
N PRO A 26 15.27 -1.25 -16.18
CA PRO A 26 14.56 -2.51 -16.23
C PRO A 26 13.84 -2.82 -14.91
N VAL A 27 12.54 -2.60 -14.89
CA VAL A 27 11.63 -2.99 -13.82
C VAL A 27 10.75 -4.15 -14.29
N ARG A 28 10.41 -5.02 -13.34
CA ARG A 28 9.49 -6.15 -13.53
C ARG A 28 8.07 -5.67 -13.28
N PHE A 29 7.10 -6.34 -13.87
CA PHE A 29 5.68 -6.03 -13.67
C PHE A 29 5.29 -6.05 -12.18
N HIS A 30 5.85 -6.98 -11.40
CA HIS A 30 5.60 -7.07 -9.96
C HIS A 30 6.15 -5.86 -9.16
N ASP A 31 7.14 -5.14 -9.69
CA ASP A 31 7.68 -3.97 -9.01
C ASP A 31 6.67 -2.80 -8.97
N LEU A 32 5.68 -2.78 -9.88
CA LEU A 32 4.55 -1.84 -9.80
C LEU A 32 3.74 -2.05 -8.53
N ARG A 33 3.52 -3.31 -8.16
CA ARG A 33 2.79 -3.68 -6.94
C ARG A 33 3.56 -3.30 -5.68
N HIS A 34 4.89 -3.43 -5.71
CA HIS A 34 5.73 -2.92 -4.63
C HIS A 34 5.69 -1.39 -4.52
N THR A 35 5.72 -0.70 -5.66
CA THR A 35 5.61 0.77 -5.72
C THR A 35 4.30 1.25 -5.11
N PHE A 36 3.18 0.57 -5.41
CA PHE A 36 1.89 0.83 -4.78
C PHE A 36 1.96 0.65 -3.25
N GLY A 37 2.46 -0.49 -2.77
CA GLY A 37 2.55 -0.78 -1.33
C GLY A 37 3.38 0.26 -0.57
N THR A 38 4.57 0.61 -1.11
CA THR A 38 5.45 1.62 -0.53
C THR A 38 4.82 3.02 -0.54
N GLY A 39 4.20 3.44 -1.64
CA GLY A 39 3.57 4.75 -1.74
C GLY A 39 2.38 4.92 -0.79
N MET A 40 1.53 3.90 -0.70
CA MET A 40 0.38 3.93 0.21
C MET A 40 0.82 3.91 1.68
N ALA A 41 1.83 3.11 2.02
CA ALA A 41 2.38 3.11 3.38
C ALA A 41 2.98 4.49 3.71
N ALA A 42 3.76 5.09 2.81
CA ALA A 42 4.31 6.45 2.96
C ALA A 42 3.23 7.53 3.14
N ALA A 43 2.07 7.36 2.52
CA ALA A 43 0.92 8.23 2.70
C ALA A 43 0.16 8.01 4.03
N GLY A 44 0.56 7.03 4.86
CA GLY A 44 -0.10 6.73 6.14
C GLY A 44 -1.24 5.73 6.04
N ALA A 45 -1.35 4.97 4.94
CA ALA A 45 -2.38 3.94 4.83
C ALA A 45 -2.20 2.86 5.92
N PRO A 46 -3.30 2.43 6.58
CA PRO A 46 -3.23 1.33 7.54
C PRO A 46 -2.73 0.03 6.89
N LEU A 47 -1.79 -0.67 7.54
CA LEU A 47 -1.22 -1.91 7.00
C LEU A 47 -2.27 -3.00 6.76
N ARG A 48 -3.32 -3.04 7.57
CA ARG A 48 -4.44 -3.96 7.37
C ARG A 48 -5.20 -3.69 6.07
N ALA A 49 -5.46 -2.42 5.76
CA ALA A 49 -6.10 -2.03 4.51
C ALA A 49 -5.19 -2.34 3.32
N LEU A 50 -3.89 -2.07 3.44
CA LEU A 50 -2.87 -2.46 2.45
C LEU A 50 -2.86 -3.97 2.18
N GLN A 51 -2.97 -4.79 3.23
CA GLN A 51 -3.04 -6.25 3.09
C GLN A 51 -4.25 -6.67 2.23
N GLU A 52 -5.42 -6.07 2.49
CA GLU A 52 -6.67 -6.36 1.79
C GLU A 52 -6.63 -5.90 0.34
N TRP A 53 -6.19 -4.66 0.07
CA TRP A 53 -6.05 -4.13 -1.29
C TRP A 53 -5.06 -4.92 -2.15
N MET A 54 -4.00 -5.41 -1.52
CA MET A 54 -3.04 -6.26 -2.20
C MET A 54 -3.56 -7.70 -2.30
N GLY A 55 -4.48 -8.14 -1.45
CA GLY A 55 -4.93 -9.54 -1.41
C GLY A 55 -3.87 -10.48 -0.84
N HIS A 56 -3.10 -10.01 0.14
CA HIS A 56 -2.12 -10.84 0.84
C HIS A 56 -2.80 -11.73 1.87
N LYS A 57 -2.72 -13.05 1.67
CA LYS A 57 -3.22 -14.02 2.65
C LYS A 57 -2.44 -13.98 3.98
N ASN A 58 -1.14 -13.69 3.92
CA ASN A 58 -0.27 -13.56 5.09
C ASN A 58 0.19 -12.10 5.24
N ILE A 59 0.00 -11.54 6.44
CA ILE A 59 0.40 -10.18 6.80
C ILE A 59 1.92 -9.98 6.74
N ASP A 60 2.74 -11.03 6.90
CA ASP A 60 4.20 -10.95 6.82
C ASP A 60 4.68 -10.30 5.52
N ARG A 61 3.95 -10.53 4.41
CA ARG A 61 4.23 -9.91 3.11
C ARG A 61 3.90 -8.43 3.04
N THR A 62 2.97 -7.96 3.88
CA THR A 62 2.59 -6.55 3.99
C THR A 62 3.47 -5.81 4.99
N MET A 63 4.00 -6.49 6.01
CA MET A 63 4.85 -5.89 7.03
C MET A 63 6.13 -5.25 6.45
N ILE A 64 6.61 -5.70 5.28
CA ILE A 64 7.74 -5.07 4.58
C ILE A 64 7.48 -3.58 4.26
N TYR A 65 6.21 -3.15 4.17
CA TYR A 65 5.86 -1.75 3.90
C TYR A 65 5.78 -0.89 5.16
N ALA A 66 5.75 -1.51 6.36
CA ALA A 66 5.67 -0.79 7.63
C ALA A 66 6.82 0.21 7.82
N ALA A 67 8.01 -0.12 7.29
CA ALA A 67 9.19 0.76 7.32
C ALA A 67 8.98 2.10 6.62
N TYR A 68 8.01 2.18 5.70
CA TYR A 68 7.67 3.41 4.98
C TYR A 68 6.50 4.16 5.63
N SER A 69 5.85 3.61 6.65
CA SER A 69 4.74 4.28 7.33
C SER A 69 5.21 5.56 8.03
N PRO A 70 4.49 6.69 7.90
CA PRO A 70 4.82 7.92 8.57
C PRO A 70 4.83 7.72 10.09
N ASN A 71 6.00 8.03 10.65
CA ASN A 71 6.38 8.17 12.05
C ASN A 71 5.72 7.22 13.09
N PRO A 72 6.37 6.10 13.45
CA PRO A 72 5.94 5.23 14.55
C PRO A 72 6.03 5.91 15.94
N SER A 73 6.69 7.07 16.07
CA SER A 73 6.87 7.77 17.35
C SER A 73 5.66 8.60 17.79
N GLN A 74 4.62 8.74 16.95
CA GLN A 74 3.37 9.41 17.34
C GLN A 74 2.54 8.61 18.36
N GLY A 75 3.03 7.45 18.82
CA GLY A 75 2.35 6.64 19.84
C GLY A 75 1.93 7.43 21.08
N ALA A 76 2.75 8.39 21.53
CA ALA A 76 2.40 9.26 22.65
C ALA A 76 1.22 10.20 22.32
N ALA A 77 1.30 10.96 21.23
CA ALA A 77 0.22 11.86 20.80
C ALA A 77 -1.07 11.10 20.44
N LEU A 78 -0.95 9.89 19.91
CA LEU A 78 -2.08 9.01 19.62
C LEU A 78 -2.71 8.48 20.92
N ALA A 79 -1.88 8.06 21.88
CA ALA A 79 -2.35 7.63 23.20
C ALA A 79 -3.03 8.77 23.96
N GLU A 80 -2.50 9.99 23.91
CA GLU A 80 -3.16 11.17 24.47
C GLU A 80 -4.52 11.46 23.80
N ARG A 81 -4.63 11.33 22.48
CA ARG A 81 -5.91 11.50 21.80
C ARG A 81 -6.92 10.39 22.11
N ALA A 82 -6.44 9.17 22.32
CA ALA A 82 -7.29 8.00 22.58
C ALA A 82 -7.73 7.90 24.04
N PHE A 83 -6.85 8.28 24.98
CA PHE A 83 -7.01 8.04 26.41
C PHE A 83 -6.86 9.30 27.27
N GLY A 84 -6.55 10.46 26.68
CA GLY A 84 -6.45 11.73 27.38
C GLY A 84 -7.80 12.08 28.03
N VAL A 85 -7.76 12.28 29.35
CA VAL A 85 -8.92 12.61 30.17
C VAL A 85 -9.61 13.86 29.61
N SER A 86 -10.89 13.73 29.24
CA SER A 86 -11.73 14.90 28.93
C SER A 86 -11.74 15.82 30.16
N PRO A 87 -11.31 17.10 30.07
CA PRO A 87 -11.44 18.01 31.19
C PRO A 87 -12.94 18.12 31.51
N GLY A 88 -13.28 17.73 32.73
CA GLY A 88 -14.65 17.60 33.18
C GLY A 88 -15.47 18.84 32.85
N ARG A 89 -16.63 18.63 32.24
CA ARG A 89 -17.72 19.61 32.19
C ARG A 89 -18.23 19.77 33.63
N SER A 90 -17.70 20.75 34.37
CA SER A 90 -18.32 21.20 35.62
C SER A 90 -19.60 21.97 35.29
N LYS A 91 -20.66 21.66 36.04
CA LYS A 91 -21.96 22.35 36.00
C LYS A 91 -21.86 23.83 36.33
#